data_AF-A0A0N1B2T0-F1
#
_entry.id   AF-A0A0N1B2T0-F1
#
_cell.length_a   1.000
_cell.length_b   1.000
_cell.length_c   1.000
_cell.angle_alpha   90.00
_cell.angle_beta   90.00
_cell.angle_gamma   90.00
#
_symmetry.space_group_name_H-M   'P 1'
#
loop_
_entity.id
_entity.type
_entity.pdbx_description
1 polymer ?
#
loop_
_entity_poly.entity_id
_entity_poly.type
_entity_poly.pdbx_seq_one_letter_code
_entity_poly.pdbx_strand_id
1 'polypeptide(L)'
;MTDLTMTPADPTGTPAMPTPPQEMPPLTPTEVPPAPPVESPPSDVPVGIPVEPPSELPPASPIEGPPATPFDMPPDRAPREPME
;
A
#
# COMPACT_ATOMS: atom_id res chain seq x y z
N MET A 1 -32.13 25.55 -17.98
CA MET A 1 -33.35 24.74 -18.17
C MET A 1 -34.38 25.29 -17.20
N THR A 2 -35.30 26.12 -17.70
CA THR A 2 -36.36 26.74 -16.90
C THR A 2 -37.61 25.89 -17.10
N ASP A 3 -38.04 25.16 -16.08
CA ASP A 3 -39.28 24.39 -16.13
C ASP A 3 -40.44 25.31 -15.72
N LEU A 4 -41.23 25.72 -16.72
CA LEU A 4 -42.46 26.48 -16.55
C LEU A 4 -43.63 25.49 -16.41
N THR A 5 -43.87 24.98 -15.21
CA THR A 5 -45.13 24.28 -14.92
C THR A 5 -46.27 25.30 -14.86
N MET A 6 -46.95 25.50 -15.99
CA MET A 6 -48.19 26.26 -16.05
C MET A 6 -49.35 25.35 -15.64
N THR A 7 -49.87 25.53 -14.42
CA THR A 7 -51.04 24.79 -13.91
C THR A 7 -52.29 25.28 -14.64
N PRO A 8 -53.13 24.40 -15.23
CA PRO A 8 -54.36 24.81 -15.88
C PRO A 8 -55.35 25.38 -14.85
N ALA A 9 -55.94 26.54 -15.14
CA ALA A 9 -57.02 27.12 -14.35
C ALA A 9 -58.30 26.28 -14.47
N ASP A 10 -59.02 26.13 -13.36
CA ASP A 10 -60.32 25.46 -13.28
C ASP A 10 -61.34 26.12 -14.24
N PRO A 11 -62.19 25.36 -14.97
CA PRO A 11 -63.14 25.92 -15.94
C PRO A 11 -64.19 26.85 -15.31
N THR A 12 -64.28 26.91 -13.98
CA THR A 12 -65.22 27.76 -13.24
C THR A 12 -64.71 29.21 -13.06
N GLY A 13 -63.58 29.58 -13.68
CA GLY A 13 -63.12 30.98 -13.76
C GLY A 13 -62.66 31.58 -12.42
N THR A 14 -62.47 30.76 -11.39
CA THR A 14 -61.80 31.21 -10.17
C THR A 14 -60.30 31.29 -10.43
N PRO A 15 -59.64 32.43 -10.12
CA PRO A 15 -58.20 32.51 -10.25
C PRO A 15 -57.56 31.48 -9.32
N ALA A 16 -56.73 30.61 -9.88
CA ALA A 16 -55.96 29.66 -9.11
C ALA A 16 -55.06 30.45 -8.15
N MET A 17 -55.29 30.30 -6.84
CA MET A 17 -54.37 30.84 -5.86
C MET A 17 -53.00 30.14 -6.05
N PRO A 18 -51.89 30.90 -6.01
CA PRO A 18 -50.58 30.27 -6.05
C PRO A 18 -50.43 29.34 -4.85
N THR A 19 -49.93 28.13 -5.10
CA THR A 19 -49.57 27.20 -4.03
C THR A 19 -48.52 27.85 -3.12
N PRO A 20 -48.66 27.76 -1.79
CA PRO A 20 -47.64 28.27 -0.88
C PRO A 20 -46.29 27.57 -1.12
N PRO A 21 -45.17 28.23 -0.83
CA PRO A 21 -43.85 27.61 -0.95
C PRO A 21 -43.77 26.37 -0.04
N GLN A 22 -43.05 25.35 -0.47
CA GLN A 22 -42.79 24.18 0.36
C GLN A 22 -41.92 24.58 1.56
N GLU A 23 -42.26 24.04 2.74
CA GLU A 23 -41.42 24.23 3.93
C GLU A 23 -40.04 23.63 3.68
N MET A 24 -39.00 24.37 4.07
CA MET A 24 -37.64 23.85 3.96
C MET A 24 -37.45 22.69 4.95
N PRO A 25 -36.68 21.65 4.58
CA PRO A 25 -36.28 20.63 5.53
C PRO A 25 -35.57 21.27 6.74
N PRO A 26 -35.69 20.67 7.93
CA PRO A 26 -35.02 21.18 9.13
C PRO A 26 -33.51 21.29 8.89
N LEU A 27 -32.92 22.41 9.32
CA LEU A 27 -31.47 22.67 9.17
C LEU A 27 -30.61 21.77 10.05
N THR A 28 -31.22 21.17 11.08
CA THR A 28 -30.56 20.23 11.96
C THR A 28 -30.57 18.84 11.31
N PRO A 29 -29.41 18.24 11.05
CA PRO A 29 -29.38 16.85 10.62
C PRO A 29 -30.06 15.98 11.68
N THR A 30 -30.93 15.07 11.24
CA THR A 30 -31.50 14.01 12.08
C THR A 30 -30.37 13.28 12.82
N GLU A 31 -30.57 12.92 14.09
CA GLU A 31 -29.56 12.18 14.84
C GLU A 31 -29.12 10.93 14.07
N VAL A 32 -27.80 10.78 13.91
CA VAL A 32 -27.22 9.58 13.29
C VAL A 32 -27.33 8.45 14.31
N PRO A 33 -27.82 7.26 13.94
CA PRO A 33 -27.84 6.14 14.86
C PRO A 33 -26.41 5.83 15.36
N PRO A 34 -26.25 5.37 16.61
CA PRO A 34 -24.94 5.00 17.14
C PRO A 34 -24.23 3.99 16.22
N ALA A 35 -22.92 4.15 16.07
CA ALA A 35 -22.11 3.20 15.30
C ALA A 35 -22.20 1.78 15.88
N PRO A 36 -22.13 0.73 15.04
CA PRO A 36 -22.10 -0.65 15.52
C PRO A 36 -20.84 -0.93 16.37
N PRO A 37 -20.86 -1.97 17.22
CA PRO A 37 -19.69 -2.37 17.99
C PRO A 37 -18.50 -2.71 17.08
N VAL A 38 -17.30 -2.33 17.52
CA VAL A 38 -16.06 -2.71 16.83
C VAL A 38 -15.74 -4.17 17.14
N GLU A 39 -15.59 -4.99 16.09
CA GLU A 39 -15.12 -6.36 16.24
C GLU A 39 -13.64 -6.34 16.64
N SER A 40 -13.29 -7.04 17.72
CA SER A 40 -11.89 -7.13 18.15
C SER A 40 -11.11 -7.97 17.14
N PRO A 41 -9.86 -7.59 16.78
CA PRO A 41 -9.05 -8.43 15.92
C PRO A 41 -8.82 -9.81 16.57
N PRO A 42 -8.68 -10.87 15.77
CA PRO A 42 -8.40 -12.20 16.29
C PRO A 42 -7.13 -12.16 17.16
N SER A 43 -7.20 -12.82 18.32
CA SER A 43 -6.08 -12.88 19.28
C SER A 43 -4.96 -13.85 18.88
N ASP A 44 -5.02 -14.41 17.67
CA ASP A 44 -3.97 -15.28 17.18
C ASP A 44 -2.66 -14.50 17.08
N VAL A 45 -1.70 -14.92 17.88
CA VAL A 45 -0.31 -14.53 17.72
C VAL A 45 0.08 -14.88 16.28
N PRO A 46 0.73 -13.97 15.54
CA PRO A 46 1.28 -14.34 14.25
C PRO A 46 2.15 -15.56 14.48
N VAL A 47 1.96 -16.62 13.68
CA VAL A 47 2.83 -17.79 13.67
C VAL A 47 4.26 -17.25 13.56
N GLY A 48 4.96 -17.26 14.69
CA GLY A 48 6.18 -16.49 14.84
C GLY A 48 7.22 -16.98 13.85
N ILE A 49 8.04 -16.05 13.35
CA ILE A 49 9.35 -16.42 12.81
C ILE A 49 10.02 -17.38 13.81
N PRO A 50 10.59 -18.51 13.35
CA PRO A 50 11.25 -19.46 14.24
C PRO A 50 12.18 -18.72 15.21
N VAL A 51 11.97 -18.95 16.50
CA VAL A 51 12.75 -18.29 17.58
C VAL A 51 14.20 -18.80 17.57
N GLU A 52 14.43 -19.96 16.98
CA GLU A 52 15.74 -20.58 16.87
C GLU A 52 16.53 -20.00 15.68
N PRO A 53 17.82 -19.69 15.87
CA PRO A 53 18.69 -19.28 14.77
C PRO A 53 18.81 -20.43 13.75
N PRO A 54 19.06 -20.11 12.47
CA PRO A 54 19.34 -21.14 11.47
C PRO A 54 20.60 -21.93 11.87
N SER A 55 20.64 -23.22 11.51
CA SER A 55 21.82 -24.06 11.69
C SER A 55 23.05 -23.43 11.03
N GLU A 56 24.19 -23.43 11.72
CA GLU A 56 25.46 -22.97 11.15
C GLU A 56 25.84 -23.84 9.95
N LEU A 57 26.17 -23.21 8.83
CA LEU A 57 26.73 -23.89 7.68
C LEU A 57 28.17 -24.33 8.00
N PRO A 58 28.64 -25.46 7.46
CA PRO A 58 30.04 -25.84 7.57
C PRO A 58 30.93 -24.73 6.96
N PRO A 59 32.18 -24.60 7.41
CA PRO A 59 33.11 -23.64 6.81
C PRO A 59 33.23 -23.92 5.31
N ALA A 60 33.11 -22.87 4.50
CA ALA A 60 33.34 -22.98 3.07
C ALA A 60 34.77 -23.49 2.85
N SER A 61 34.92 -24.56 2.06
CA SER A 61 36.25 -24.98 1.61
C SER A 61 36.93 -23.83 0.89
N PRO A 62 38.26 -23.67 1.02
CA PRO A 62 39.00 -22.73 0.19
C PRO A 62 38.63 -22.95 -1.27
N ILE A 63 38.29 -21.87 -1.97
CA ILE A 63 38.17 -21.95 -3.43
C ILE A 63 39.58 -22.21 -3.94
N GLU A 64 39.85 -23.44 -4.35
CA GLU A 64 41.06 -23.75 -5.11
C GLU A 64 40.96 -23.00 -6.43
N GLY A 65 41.79 -21.96 -6.57
CA GLY A 65 41.96 -21.27 -7.84
C GLY A 65 42.55 -22.21 -8.89
N PRO A 66 42.48 -21.82 -10.18
CA PRO A 66 43.21 -22.56 -11.21
C PRO A 66 44.70 -22.65 -10.85
N PRO A 67 45.40 -23.71 -11.28
CA PRO A 67 46.85 -23.78 -11.10
C PRO A 67 47.50 -22.54 -11.72
N ALA A 68 48.53 -22.01 -11.05
CA ALA A 68 49.30 -20.90 -11.58
C ALA A 68 49.77 -21.22 -13.00
N THR A 69 49.52 -20.30 -13.93
CA THR A 69 50.01 -20.42 -15.28
C THR A 69 51.47 -20.01 -15.34
N PRO A 70 52.24 -20.43 -16.36
CA PRO A 70 53.58 -19.92 -16.58
C PRO A 70 53.66 -18.39 -16.73
N PHE A 71 52.53 -17.73 -17.06
CA PHE A 71 52.43 -16.28 -17.14
C PHE A 71 52.30 -15.61 -15.75
N ASP A 72 51.86 -16.35 -14.73
CA ASP A 72 51.74 -15.87 -13.35
C ASP A 72 53.09 -15.90 -12.59
N MET A 73 54.07 -16.66 -13.11
CA MET A 73 55.42 -16.70 -12.55
C MET A 73 56.24 -15.51 -13.07
N PRO A 74 57.05 -14.85 -12.22
CA PRO A 74 58.01 -13.88 -12.71
C PRO A 74 58.93 -14.55 -13.74
N PRO A 75 59.36 -13.84 -14.79
CA PRO A 75 60.33 -14.39 -15.73
C PRO A 75 61.54 -14.87 -14.94
N ASP A 76 62.06 -16.04 -15.33
CA ASP A 76 63.18 -16.70 -14.67
C ASP A 76 64.28 -15.68 -14.39
N ARG A 77 64.38 -15.22 -13.15
CA ARG A 77 65.37 -14.21 -12.77
C ARG A 77 66.67 -14.98 -12.71
N ALA A 78 67.50 -14.79 -13.74
CA ALA A 78 68.88 -15.27 -13.73
C ALA A 78 69.51 -14.96 -12.36
N PRO A 79 70.37 -15.85 -11.83
CA PRO A 79 71.08 -15.60 -10.59
C PRO A 79 71.66 -14.18 -10.60
N ARG A 80 71.49 -13.45 -9.49
CA ARG A 80 72.16 -12.16 -9.36
C ARG A 80 73.66 -12.45 -9.38
N GLU A 81 74.35 -11.96 -10.39
CA GLU A 81 75.81 -11.99 -10.43
C GLU A 81 76.36 -11.33 -9.16
N PRO A 82 77.44 -11.88 -8.56
CA PRO A 82 78.12 -11.22 -7.47
C PRO A 82 78.55 -9.82 -7.91
N MET A 83 78.30 -8.84 -7.07
CA MET A 83 78.85 -7.51 -7.27
C MET A 83 80.28 -7.55 -6.72
N GLU A 84 81.26 -7.54 -7.62
CA GLU A 84 82.69 -7.43 -7.28
C GLU A 84 83.02 -6.09 -6.61
#